data_AF-A0A3B4GCZ1-F1
#
_entry.id   AF-A0A3B4GCZ1-F1
#
_cell.length_a   1.000
_cell.length_b   1.000
_cell.length_c   1.000
_cell.angle_alpha   90.00
_cell.angle_beta   90.00
_cell.angle_gamma   90.00
#
_symmetry.space_group_name_H-M   'P 1'
#
loop_
_entity.id
_entity.type
_entity.pdbx_description
1 polymer ?
#
loop_
_entity_poly.entity_id
_entity_poly.type
_entity_poly.pdbx_seq_one_letter_code
_entity_poly.pdbx_strand_id
1 'polypeptide(L)'
;AEDRPKLCGFLMKQGGPLRAWKQRWFTYEEKKNQLFYYRTPNDVMPLGWVELSGATFTYPLKSEPGTFQIKTPERTFILKVGG
;
A
#
# COMPACT_ATOMS: atom_id res chain seq x y z
N ALA A 1 -3.95 -21.59 17.44
CA ALA A 1 -3.71 -20.88 16.18
C ALA A 1 -4.35 -19.53 16.34
N GLU A 2 -3.56 -18.49 16.60
CA GLU A 2 -4.12 -17.18 16.96
C GLU A 2 -4.70 -16.50 15.72
N ASP A 3 -6.01 -16.22 15.79
CA ASP A 3 -6.74 -15.42 14.81
C ASP A 3 -6.34 -13.95 14.99
N ARG A 4 -5.12 -13.61 14.58
CA ARG A 4 -4.65 -12.23 14.58
C ARG A 4 -5.48 -11.45 13.56
N PRO A 5 -6.00 -10.26 13.92
CA PRO A 5 -6.83 -9.47 13.02
C PRO A 5 -6.07 -9.17 11.74
N LYS A 6 -6.71 -9.43 10.59
CA LYS A 6 -6.13 -9.16 9.28
C LYS A 6 -5.92 -7.64 9.14
N LEU A 7 -4.66 -7.21 9.02
CA LEU A 7 -4.36 -5.82 8.74
C LEU A 7 -4.79 -5.49 7.31
N CYS A 8 -5.83 -4.69 7.19
CA CYS A 8 -6.39 -4.29 5.92
C CYS A 8 -7.08 -2.93 6.03
N GLY A 9 -7.22 -2.24 4.90
CA GLY A 9 -7.79 -0.90 4.91
C GLY A 9 -7.65 -0.19 3.57
N PHE A 10 -8.38 0.91 3.41
CA PHE A 10 -8.24 1.76 2.24
C PHE A 10 -7.08 2.73 2.39
N LEU A 11 -6.27 2.84 1.33
CA LEU A 11 -5.30 3.90 1.16
C LEU A 11 -5.46 4.52 -0.22
N MET A 12 -5.13 5.80 -0.33
CA MET A 12 -4.94 6.45 -1.61
C MET A 12 -3.57 6.06 -2.15
N LYS A 13 -3.54 5.45 -3.33
CA LYS A 13 -2.30 5.08 -4.03
C LYS A 13 -2.09 5.99 -5.22
N GLN A 14 -0.91 6.59 -5.32
CA GLN A 14 -0.51 7.33 -6.51
C GLN A 14 -0.10 6.34 -7.61
N GLY A 15 -0.55 6.58 -8.85
CA GLY A 15 -0.23 5.70 -9.97
C GLY A 15 -0.36 6.36 -11.34
N GLY A 16 0.22 5.68 -12.34
CA GLY A 16 0.21 6.08 -13.73
C GLY A 16 1.10 7.29 -14.05
N PRO A 17 1.27 7.62 -15.35
CA PRO A 17 2.08 8.76 -15.80
C PRO A 17 1.58 10.11 -15.25
N LEU A 18 0.26 10.25 -15.11
CA LEU A 18 -0.40 11.45 -14.61
C LEU A 18 -0.38 11.59 -13.08
N ARG A 19 0.25 10.65 -12.35
CA ARG A 19 0.38 10.69 -10.88
C ARG A 19 -0.95 10.87 -10.15
N ALA A 20 -2.02 10.28 -10.69
CA ALA A 20 -3.36 10.37 -10.13
C ALA A 20 -3.48 9.52 -8.86
N TRP A 21 -4.23 10.02 -7.87
CA TRP A 21 -4.60 9.27 -6.68
C TRP A 21 -5.77 8.34 -6.97
N LYS A 22 -5.67 7.09 -6.51
CA LYS A 22 -6.75 6.10 -6.58
C LYS A 22 -6.88 5.40 -5.25
N GLN A 23 -8.10 5.35 -4.71
CA GLN A 23 -8.40 4.55 -3.53
C GLN A 23 -8.23 3.06 -3.86
N ARG A 24 -7.50 2.35 -3.01
CA ARG A 24 -7.25 0.91 -3.13
C ARG A 24 -7.39 0.25 -1.78
N TRP A 25 -7.97 -0.95 -1.78
CA TRP A 25 -8.04 -1.78 -0.59
C TRP A 25 -6.71 -2.52 -0.46
N PHE A 26 -6.01 -2.32 0.65
CA PHE A 26 -4.76 -3.00 0.97
C PHE A 26 -5.00 -4.12 1.97
N THR A 27 -4.27 -5.22 1.82
CA THR A 27 -4.23 -6.30 2.81
C THR A 27 -2.79 -6.71 3.05
N TYR A 28 -2.41 -6.89 4.31
CA TYR A 28 -1.13 -7.49 4.69
C TYR A 28 -1.25 -9.01 4.75
N GLU A 29 -0.31 -9.70 4.11
CA GLU A 29 -0.13 -11.15 4.23
C GLU A 29 1.18 -11.43 4.98
N GLU A 30 1.04 -11.80 6.26
CA GLU A 30 2.16 -11.97 7.20
C GLU A 30 3.15 -13.02 6.71
N LYS A 31 2.67 -14.16 6.20
CA LYS A 31 3.54 -15.27 5.76
C LYS A 31 4.43 -14.91 4.58
N LYS A 32 3.97 -13.99 3.73
CA LYS A 32 4.72 -13.50 2.56
C LYS A 32 5.45 -12.20 2.83
N ASN A 33 5.18 -11.55 3.97
CA ASN A 33 5.63 -10.20 4.27
C ASN A 33 5.32 -9.21 3.13
N GLN A 34 4.10 -9.26 2.62
CA GLN A 34 3.67 -8.50 1.44
C GLN A 34 2.40 -7.71 1.71
N LEU A 35 2.32 -6.51 1.12
CA LEU A 35 1.05 -5.80 0.97
C LEU A 35 0.48 -6.07 -0.42
N PHE A 36 -0.72 -6.64 -0.48
CA PHE A 36 -1.50 -6.71 -1.72
C PHE A 36 -2.45 -5.52 -1.81
N TYR A 37 -2.78 -5.09 -3.02
CA TYR A 37 -3.78 -4.06 -3.23
C TYR A 37 -4.77 -4.39 -4.35
N TYR A 38 -6.03 -4.02 -4.11
CA TYR A 38 -7.19 -4.39 -4.90
C TYR A 38 -8.00 -3.14 -5.26
N ARG A 39 -8.90 -3.25 -6.24
CA ARG A 39 -9.85 -2.14 -6.53
C ARG A 39 -10.89 -2.06 -5.41
N THR A 40 -11.39 -3.19 -4.93
CA THR A 40 -12.36 -3.31 -3.83
C THR A 40 -12.01 -4.45 -2.88
N PRO A 41 -12.58 -4.50 -1.65
CA PRO A 41 -12.37 -5.61 -0.71
C PRO A 41 -12.89 -6.97 -1.22
N ASN A 42 -13.80 -6.96 -2.19
CA ASN A 42 -14.45 -8.16 -2.73
C ASN A 42 -13.72 -8.73 -3.94
N ASP A 43 -12.68 -8.05 -4.44
CA ASP A 43 -11.91 -8.53 -5.58
C ASP A 43 -11.07 -9.74 -5.17
N VAL A 44 -11.11 -10.80 -5.99
CA VAL A 44 -10.31 -12.01 -5.76
C VAL A 44 -8.86 -11.81 -6.21
N MET A 45 -8.65 -11.11 -7.33
CA MET A 45 -7.33 -10.92 -7.93
C MET A 45 -6.73 -9.56 -7.53
N PRO A 46 -5.51 -9.53 -6.95
CA PRO A 46 -4.84 -8.27 -6.66
C PRO A 46 -4.44 -7.54 -7.94
N LEU A 47 -4.47 -6.21 -7.89
CA LEU A 47 -3.89 -5.35 -8.94
C LEU A 47 -2.36 -5.33 -8.88
N GLY A 48 -1.79 -5.70 -7.73
CA GLY A 48 -0.36 -5.86 -7.51
C GLY A 48 -0.04 -6.02 -6.03
N TRP A 49 1.25 -6.06 -5.74
CA TRP A 49 1.78 -6.18 -4.39
C TRP A 49 2.99 -5.28 -4.16
N VAL A 50 3.36 -5.15 -2.89
CA VAL A 50 4.58 -4.51 -2.40
C VAL A 50 5.33 -5.55 -1.56
N GLU A 51 6.54 -5.90 -1.98
CA GLU A 51 7.46 -6.69 -1.16
C GLU A 51 7.97 -5.80 -0.02
N LEU A 52 7.74 -6.20 1.23
CA LEU A 52 8.19 -5.41 2.38
C LEU A 52 9.59 -5.82 2.83
N SER A 53 10.06 -6.99 2.43
CA SER A 53 11.41 -7.46 2.75
C SER A 53 12.43 -6.56 2.05
N GLY A 54 13.21 -5.82 2.84
CA GLY A 54 14.17 -4.83 2.32
C GLY A 54 13.54 -3.51 1.87
N ALA A 55 12.24 -3.29 2.09
CA ALA A 55 11.62 -2.01 1.82
C ALA A 55 12.03 -0.97 2.88
N THR A 56 12.13 0.29 2.47
CA THR A 56 12.31 1.42 3.39
C THR A 56 11.07 2.29 3.41
N PHE A 57 10.74 2.82 4.60
CA PHE A 57 9.55 3.62 4.84
C PHE A 57 9.98 5.06 5.13
N THR A 58 9.35 6.01 4.45
CA THR A 58 9.67 7.44 4.64
C THR A 58 8.41 8.29 4.70
N TYR A 59 8.47 9.35 5.50
CA TYR A 59 7.43 10.38 5.61
C TYR A 59 8.01 11.72 5.13
N PRO A 60 7.79 12.11 3.86
CA PRO A 60 8.40 13.31 3.32
C PRO A 60 7.84 14.58 3.97
N LEU A 61 8.70 15.41 4.56
CA LEU A 61 8.31 16.65 5.26
C LEU A 61 7.56 17.66 4.38
N LYS A 62 7.77 17.63 3.06
CA LYS A 62 7.17 18.54 2.07
C LYS A 62 6.02 17.87 1.30
N SER A 63 5.30 16.95 1.90
CA SER A 63 4.15 16.28 1.29
C SER A 63 2.84 16.61 2.00
N GLU A 64 1.70 16.34 1.34
CA GLU A 64 0.40 16.49 1.97
C GLU A 64 0.30 15.62 3.25
N PRO A 65 -0.39 16.08 4.30
CA PRO A 65 -0.58 15.30 5.52
C PRO A 65 -1.05 13.87 5.26
N GLY A 66 -0.48 12.91 6.01
CA GLY A 66 -0.81 11.50 5.87
C GLY A 66 -0.18 10.82 4.64
N THR A 67 0.66 11.52 3.86
CA THR A 67 1.42 10.93 2.75
C THR A 67 2.68 10.24 3.25
N PHE A 68 2.91 9.01 2.81
CA PHE A 68 4.11 8.25 3.10
C PHE A 68 4.57 7.48 1.86
N GLN A 69 5.82 7.02 1.88
CA GLN A 69 6.40 6.27 0.79
C GLN A 69 6.93 4.94 1.29
N ILE A 70 6.64 3.87 0.53
CA ILE A 70 7.28 2.57 0.66
C ILE A 70 8.21 2.41 -0.53
N LYS A 71 9.52 2.33 -0.30
CA LYS A 71 10.52 2.20 -1.34
C LYS A 71 11.01 0.77 -1.38
N THR A 72 10.74 0.07 -2.47
CA THR A 72 11.31 -1.24 -2.78
C THR A 72 12.44 -1.06 -3.81
N PRO A 73 13.28 -2.08 -4.04
CA PRO A 73 14.30 -2.02 -5.09
C PRO A 73 13.73 -1.73 -6.49
N GLU A 74 12.52 -2.21 -6.76
CA GLU A 74 11.89 -2.09 -8.08
C GLU A 74 11.23 -0.73 -8.28
N ARG A 75 10.64 -0.14 -7.22
CA ARG A 75 9.95 1.16 -7.32
C ARG A 75 9.63 1.78 -5.96
N THR A 76 9.25 3.06 -6.01
CA THR A 76 8.63 3.77 -4.87
C THR A 76 7.10 3.77 -4.99
N PHE A 77 6.42 3.32 -3.94
CA PHE A 77 4.99 3.43 -3.75
C PHE A 77 4.68 4.67 -2.92
N ILE A 78 3.96 5.63 -3.49
CA ILE A 78 3.49 6.82 -2.77
C ILE A 78 2.05 6.56 -2.35
N LEU A 79 1.81 6.55 -1.05
CA LEU A 79 0.55 6.23 -0.42
C LEU A 79 0.11 7.40 0.46
N LYS A 80 -1.19 7.54 0.65
CA LYS A 80 -1.75 8.53 1.55
C LYS A 80 -2.90 7.90 2.32
N VAL A 81 -2.92 8.09 3.63
CA VAL A 81 -4.05 7.72 4.47
C VAL A 81 -5.20 8.67 4.12
N GLY A 82 -6.38 8.12 3.80
CA GLY A 82 -7.55 8.95 3.54
C GLY A 82 -7.87 9.77 4.79
N GLY A 83 -8.08 11.08 4.61
CA GLY A 83 -8.72 11.92 5.62
C GLY A 83 -10.20 11.60 5.72
#